data_AF-A0A968LWV0-F1
#
_entry.id   AF-A0A968LWV0-F1
#
_cell.length_a   1.000
_cell.length_b   1.000
_cell.length_c   1.000
_cell.angle_alpha   90.00
_cell.angle_beta   90.00
_cell.angle_gamma   90.00
#
_symmetry.space_group_name_H-M   'P 1'
#
loop_
_entity.id
_entity.type
_entity.pdbx_description
1 polymer ?
#
loop_
_entity_poly.entity_id
_entity_poly.type
_entity_poly.pdbx_seq_one_letter_code
_entity_poly.pdbx_strand_id
1 'polypeptide(L)' 'MTFKIIVHNADEGGFWAEVPSLPGCLSQGETLEELQMNIRDAIEAWLWVDETQFPTQNTRILEVAV' A
#
# COMPACT_ATOMS: atom_id res chain seq x y z
N MET A 1 10.69 6.74 -8.24
CA MET A 1 10.51 7.09 -6.82
C MET A 1 11.09 5.97 -5.96
N THR A 2 11.51 6.25 -4.74
CA THR A 2 12.05 5.23 -3.82
C THR A 2 11.22 5.24 -2.55
N PHE A 3 10.71 4.07 -2.17
CA PHE A 3 9.91 3.88 -0.96
C PHE A 3 10.66 2.97 0.01
N LYS A 4 10.54 3.26 1.30
CA LYS A 4 10.95 2.33 2.36
C LYS A 4 9.80 1.37 2.59
N ILE A 5 10.11 0.10 2.75
CA ILE A 5 9.14 -0.94 3.13
C ILE A 5 9.57 -1.55 4.46
N ILE A 6 8.59 -1.94 5.27
CA ILE A 6 8.80 -2.77 6.46
C ILE A 6 8.42 -4.18 6.07
N VAL A 7 9.32 -5.14 6.28
CA VAL A 7 9.11 -6.54 5.91
C VAL A 7 8.92 -7.37 7.17
N HIS A 8 7.95 -8.26 7.13
CA HIS A 8 7.57 -9.16 8.21
C HIS A 8 7.60 -10.60 7.70
N ASN A 9 7.97 -11.54 8.58
CA ASN A 9 7.76 -12.96 8.34
C ASN A 9 6.27 -13.27 8.55
N ALA A 10 5.68 -14.08 7.68
CA ALA A 10 4.33 -14.58 7.87
C ALA A 10 4.31 -15.87 8.71
N ASP A 11 3.25 -16.09 9.48
CA ASP A 11 3.14 -17.20 10.44
C ASP A 11 3.17 -18.58 9.77
N GLU A 12 2.66 -18.69 8.53
CA GLU A 12 2.62 -19.93 7.76
C GLU A 12 3.81 -20.10 6.79
N GLY A 13 4.78 -19.19 6.85
CA GLY A 13 5.89 -19.10 5.89
C GLY A 13 5.71 -17.95 4.88
N GLY A 14 6.81 -17.58 4.22
CA GLY A 14 6.84 -16.42 3.33
C GLY A 14 6.93 -15.09 4.08
N PHE A 15 6.59 -14.01 3.37
CA PHE A 15 6.76 -12.63 3.83
C PHE A 15 5.57 -11.75 3.45
N TRP A 16 5.33 -10.73 4.26
CA TRP A 16 4.49 -9.60 3.86
C TRP A 16 5.18 -8.28 4.18
N ALA A 17 4.78 -7.22 3.50
CA ALA A 17 5.34 -5.90 3.71
C ALA A 17 4.28 -4.81 3.61
N GLU A 18 4.58 -3.71 4.31
CA GLU A 18 3.83 -2.46 4.26
C GLU A 18 4.74 -1.28 3.89
N VAL A 19 4.14 -0.24 3.32
CA VAL A 19 4.82 1.00 2.95
C VAL A 19 4.40 2.10 3.93
N PRO A 20 5.23 2.51 4.91
CA PRO A 20 4.82 3.45 5.95
C PRO A 20 4.34 4.80 5.43
N SER A 21 4.82 5.22 4.25
CA SER A 21 4.40 6.48 3.62
C SER A 21 3.10 6.36 2.82
N LEU A 22 2.59 5.15 2.57
CA LEU A 22 1.37 4.88 1.80
C LEU A 22 0.43 4.00 2.64
N PRO A 23 -0.31 4.57 3.60
CA PRO A 23 -1.20 3.80 4.46
C PRO A 23 -2.17 2.92 3.67
N GLY A 24 -2.27 1.65 4.05
CA GLY A 24 -3.09 0.66 3.35
C GLY A 24 -2.45 0.06 2.09
N CYS A 25 -1.21 0.43 1.74
CA CYS A 25 -0.43 -0.27 0.71
C CYS A 25 0.33 -1.43 1.35
N LEU A 26 -0.17 -2.64 1.14
CA LEU A 26 0.43 -3.88 1.62
C LEU A 26 0.55 -4.89 0.48
N SER A 27 1.51 -5.81 0.60
CA SER A 27 1.65 -6.94 -0.31
C SER A 27 2.37 -8.10 0.37
N GLN A 28 2.37 -9.27 -0.27
CA GLN A 28 2.98 -10.49 0.25
C GLN A 28 3.67 -11.31 -0.85
N GLY A 29 4.53 -12.24 -0.46
CA GLY A 29 5.20 -13.19 -1.37
C GLY A 29 5.88 -14.31 -0.61
N GLU A 30 6.06 -15.46 -1.25
CA GLU A 30 6.70 -16.63 -0.67
C GLU A 30 8.22 -16.43 -0.51
N THR A 31 8.81 -15.59 -1.37
CA THR A 31 10.22 -15.19 -1.32
C THR A 31 10.38 -13.67 -1.22
N LEU A 32 11.57 -13.21 -0.83
CA LEU A 32 11.88 -11.77 -0.78
C LEU A 32 11.87 -11.14 -2.19
N GLU A 33 12.25 -11.89 -3.21
CA GLU A 33 12.18 -11.44 -4.61
C GLU A 33 10.74 -11.26 -5.07
N GLU A 34 9.87 -12.24 -4.78
CA GLU A 34 8.45 -12.16 -5.11
C GLU A 34 7.77 -11.01 -4.36
N LEU A 35 8.02 -10.90 -3.06
CA LEU A 35 7.51 -9.79 -2.24
C LEU A 35 7.92 -8.43 -2.83
N GLN A 36 9.17 -8.29 -3.28
CA GLN A 36 9.65 -7.05 -3.90
C GLN A 36 8.97 -6.72 -5.23
N MET A 37 8.63 -7.73 -6.02
CA MET A 37 7.82 -7.52 -7.23
C MET A 37 6.40 -7.10 -6.87
N ASN A 38 5.76 -7.85 -5.98
CA ASN A 38 4.35 -7.64 -5.64
C ASN A 38 4.12 -6.31 -4.89
N ILE A 39 5.05 -5.87 -4.04
CA ILE A 39 4.93 -4.58 -3.35
C ILE A 39 5.17 -3.41 -4.30
N ARG A 40 5.98 -3.57 -5.35
CA ARG A 40 6.14 -2.55 -6.39
C ARG A 40 4.82 -2.33 -7.11
N ASP A 41 4.16 -3.41 -7.53
CA ASP A 41 2.88 -3.34 -8.22
C ASP A 41 1.80 -2.72 -7.31
N ALA A 42 1.79 -3.06 -6.02
CA ALA A 42 0.90 -2.46 -5.04
C ALA A 42 1.13 -0.95 -4.87
N ILE A 43 2.39 -0.49 -4.87
CA ILE A 43 2.73 0.94 -4.83
C ILE A 43 2.22 1.66 -6.08
N GLU A 44 2.46 1.08 -7.26
CA GLU A 44 2.01 1.66 -8.52
C GLU A 44 0.48 1.76 -8.57
N ALA A 45 -0.22 0.70 -8.15
CA ALA A 45 -1.68 0.70 -8.06
C ALA A 45 -2.21 1.73 -7.06
N TRP A 46 -1.58 1.85 -5.88
CA TRP A 46 -1.98 2.83 -4.86
C TRP A 46 -1.85 4.26 -5.38
N LEU A 47 -0.75 4.57 -6.08
CA LEU A 47 -0.50 5.88 -6.68
C LEU A 47 -1.41 6.17 -7.89
N TRP A 48 -2.01 5.14 -8.48
CA TRP A 48 -2.94 5.28 -9.60
C TRP A 48 -4.38 5.57 -9.16
N VAL A 49 -4.69 5.42 -7.87
CA VAL A 49 -6.02 5.76 -7.35
C VAL A 49 -6.25 7.26 -7.53
N ASP A 50 -7.14 7.56 -8.46
CA ASP A 50 -7.61 8.91 -8.70
C ASP A 50 -8.50 9.36 -7.53
N GLU A 51 -8.17 10.51 -6.94
CA GLU A 51 -8.96 11.18 -5.90
C GLU A 51 -10.37 11.55 -6.38
N THR A 52 -10.74 11.28 -7.63
CA THR A 52 -12.09 11.50 -8.14
C THR A 52 -13.12 10.44 -7.70
N GLN A 53 -12.70 9.33 -7.08
CA GLN A 53 -13.60 8.23 -6.68
C GLN A 53 -14.15 8.30 -5.25
N PHE A 54 -14.38 9.50 -4.71
CA PHE A 54 -15.09 9.63 -3.45
C PHE A 54 -16.60 9.39 -3.61
N PRO A 55 -17.26 8.75 -2.62
CA PRO A 55 -18.71 8.56 -2.67
C PRO A 55 -19.43 9.90 -2.80
N THR A 56 -20.19 10.06 -3.88
CA THR A 56 -20.80 11.34 -4.28
C THR A 56 -22.10 11.65 -3.57
N GLN A 57 -22.72 10.68 -2.88
CA GLN A 57 -23.97 10.89 -2.16
C GLN A 57 -23.71 11.10 -0.67
N ASN A 58 -24.14 12.27 -0.17
CA ASN A 58 -24.18 12.62 1.25
C ASN A 58 -22.82 12.56 2.01
N THR A 59 -21.69 12.74 1.30
CA THR A 59 -20.35 12.78 1.89
C THR A 59 -19.74 14.18 1.81
N ARG A 60 -18.93 14.58 2.79
CA ARG A 60 -18.13 15.82 2.76
C ARG A 60 -16.66 15.49 3.04
N ILE A 61 -15.78 16.01 2.19
CA ILE A 61 -14.33 15.97 2.40
C ILE A 61 -13.95 17.28 3.08
N LEU A 62 -13.25 17.20 4.21
CA LEU A 62 -12.74 18.34 4.96
C LEU A 62 -11.23 18.21 5.10
N GLU A 63 -10.50 19.24 4.72
CA GLU A 63 -9.08 19.34 5.05
C GLU A 63 -8.95 19.82 6.50
N VAL A 64 -8.20 19.07 7.32
CA VAL A 64 -7.91 19.41 8.71
C VAL A 64 -6.41 19.53 8.87
N ALA A 65 -5.94 20.74 9.18
CA ALA A 65 -4.56 20.96 9.61
C ALA A 65 -4.46 20.72 11.12
N VAL A 66 -3.43 20.00 11.55
CA VAL A 66 -3.12 19.71 12.96
C VAL A 66 -1.87 20.48 13.37
#